data_AF-A0AAD4CYP4-F1
#
_entry.id   AF-A0AAD4CYP4-F1
#
_cell.length_a   1.000
_cell.length_b   1.000
_cell.length_c   1.000
_cell.angle_alpha   90.00
_cell.angle_beta   90.00
_cell.angle_gamma   90.00
#
_symmetry.space_group_name_H-M   'P 1'
#
loop_
_entity.id
_entity.type
_entity.pdbx_description
1 polymer ?
#
loop_
_entity_poly.entity_id
_entity_poly.type
_entity_poly.pdbx_seq_one_letter_code
_entity_poly.pdbx_strand_id
1 'polypeptide(L)'
;MGTISGVEVESVLASEPVSPDNLAYTDSALAAFDELRTAKSNVELLHASHRMWCGSTCSRDKDCHFLHYIRPECEGEHARAPRSRYNKDTSHLYGLMGGTSYVPNTQQTHRVNSWPLLDTVLTKADVAREHNGMLHCDYTDWSKKNDMTAEQTVRYLCRDSIQWMGTWCGADYAASLAGLHYLALAAITDDICIPPLDLLSQRFRMYGFSARDVIETMVNQGWGRDATHALLALVREYLLQYAEKVDFGKTPKVGLHSALSQSIEVWDSVVYRTHTANCYGVGIVVCRIAGSSPLTETWLNDAAICDCVSMDLCKSTLRIYQHDDHAPTAGNAKDVEVNRKAGYHSVYLDLIDDLVFSGAPESAVHYGRAGFLFVQIVDRYLERRAGHRFPIRPSMDRELHRLFGDEPTDTLLDGIFRLRQLGNPDHSPQSSLSPALLSVCQLRQQQRRLSYDCGTVCKSEESGIGTYRDSTCSCARDWIDRVHLLGQEAISPSNLQELISEKLGAFSLSAAKIASVGPLKDIWALCVGCHVHCGGRCEWLAFAEYAWQEIWAGAHAHNVCHADGNPDITT
;
A
#
# COMPACT_ATOMS: atom_id res chain seq x y z
N MET A 1 -23.89 6.23 37.72
CA MET A 1 -25.12 6.88 37.23
C MET A 1 -24.91 8.37 37.29
N GLY A 2 -24.91 8.99 36.11
CA GLY A 2 -24.62 10.38 35.83
C GLY A 2 -24.73 10.50 34.31
N THR A 3 -25.97 10.54 33.85
CA THR A 3 -26.36 10.64 32.44
C THR A 3 -25.89 11.99 31.90
N ILE A 4 -24.85 11.97 31.07
CA ILE A 4 -24.58 13.08 30.15
C ILE A 4 -25.59 12.91 29.02
N SER A 5 -26.56 13.81 29.04
CA SER A 5 -27.61 13.97 28.05
C SER A 5 -27.04 14.15 26.66
N GLY A 6 -27.75 13.61 25.67
CA GLY A 6 -27.40 13.67 24.26
C GLY A 6 -27.04 15.08 23.80
N VAL A 7 -25.83 15.20 23.28
CA VAL A 7 -25.53 16.18 22.25
C VAL A 7 -25.96 15.51 20.95
N GLU A 8 -26.91 16.11 20.26
CA GLU A 8 -27.21 15.79 18.86
C GLU A 8 -25.91 15.97 18.06
N VAL A 9 -25.25 14.86 17.71
CA VAL A 9 -24.07 14.86 16.81
C VAL A 9 -24.51 14.93 15.34
N GLU A 10 -25.82 14.97 15.06
CA GLU A 10 -26.36 14.89 13.70
C GLU A 10 -26.30 16.20 12.87
N SER A 11 -25.87 17.34 13.43
CA SER A 11 -25.97 18.62 12.70
C SER A 11 -24.66 19.20 12.15
N VAL A 12 -23.48 18.59 12.37
CA VAL A 12 -22.18 19.19 11.96
C VAL A 12 -21.72 18.74 10.56
N LEU A 13 -22.31 17.69 9.97
CA LEU A 13 -21.76 17.05 8.77
C LEU A 13 -22.47 17.36 7.45
N ALA A 14 -23.56 18.15 7.46
CA ALA A 14 -24.17 18.68 6.25
C ALA A 14 -23.53 20.02 5.83
N SER A 15 -22.20 20.08 5.79
CA SER A 15 -21.46 21.23 5.29
C SER A 15 -21.27 21.15 3.78
N GLU A 16 -21.05 22.30 3.14
CA GLU A 16 -20.55 22.33 1.76
C GLU A 16 -19.26 21.48 1.64
N PRO A 17 -18.97 20.88 0.47
CA PRO A 17 -17.72 20.17 0.25
C PRO A 17 -16.50 21.07 0.48
N VAL A 18 -15.43 20.52 1.05
CA VAL A 18 -14.15 21.22 1.19
C VAL A 18 -13.55 21.50 -0.17
N SER A 19 -13.58 20.53 -1.08
CA SER A 19 -13.18 20.73 -2.48
C SER A 19 -14.43 20.66 -3.35
N PRO A 20 -15.09 21.81 -3.60
CA PRO A 20 -16.22 21.87 -4.53
C PRO A 20 -15.78 21.76 -6.00
N ASP A 21 -14.46 21.72 -6.26
CA ASP A 21 -13.83 21.81 -7.57
C ASP A 21 -14.27 20.75 -8.62
N ASN A 22 -13.81 21.00 -9.83
CA ASN A 22 -14.34 20.47 -11.08
C ASN A 22 -13.62 19.18 -11.50
N LEU A 23 -13.61 18.10 -10.70
CA LEU A 23 -13.32 16.78 -11.29
C LEU A 23 -14.22 16.60 -12.51
N ALA A 24 -13.65 16.10 -13.61
CA ALA A 24 -14.42 15.86 -14.83
C ALA A 24 -15.56 14.85 -14.60
N TYR A 25 -15.38 13.90 -13.68
CA TYR A 25 -16.42 13.01 -13.23
C TYR A 25 -17.47 13.74 -12.40
N THR A 26 -18.74 13.58 -12.72
CA THR A 26 -19.85 14.33 -12.08
C THR A 26 -20.80 13.46 -11.27
N ASP A 27 -20.75 12.14 -11.43
CA ASP A 27 -21.57 11.20 -10.66
C ASP A 27 -21.03 10.99 -9.23
N SER A 28 -21.73 10.16 -8.46
CA SER A 28 -21.38 9.84 -7.07
C SER A 28 -20.06 9.08 -6.91
N ALA A 29 -19.44 9.19 -5.74
CA ALA A 29 -18.23 8.43 -5.41
C ALA A 29 -18.41 6.90 -5.50
N LEU A 30 -19.60 6.37 -5.19
CA LEU A 30 -19.90 4.95 -5.35
C LEU A 30 -19.99 4.53 -6.82
N ALA A 31 -20.56 5.37 -7.67
CA ALA A 31 -20.56 5.14 -9.12
C ALA A 31 -19.14 5.16 -9.69
N ALA A 32 -18.31 6.11 -9.25
CA ALA A 32 -16.89 6.15 -9.60
C ALA A 32 -16.17 4.87 -9.15
N PHE A 33 -16.41 4.41 -7.92
CA PHE A 33 -15.83 3.18 -7.39
C PHE A 33 -16.20 1.97 -8.26
N ASP A 34 -17.49 1.83 -8.59
CA ASP A 34 -17.97 0.70 -9.40
C ASP A 34 -17.42 0.73 -10.83
N GLU A 35 -17.23 1.90 -11.44
CA GLU A 35 -16.56 2.03 -12.73
C GLU A 35 -15.07 1.68 -12.63
N LEU A 36 -14.34 2.21 -11.65
CA LEU A 36 -12.91 1.90 -11.45
C LEU A 36 -12.67 0.41 -11.19
N ARG A 37 -13.57 -0.25 -10.45
CA ARG A 37 -13.52 -1.69 -10.16
C ARG A 37 -13.60 -2.56 -11.42
N THR A 38 -14.07 -2.02 -12.55
CA THR A 38 -14.13 -2.78 -13.81
C THR A 38 -12.75 -3.00 -14.43
N ALA A 39 -11.75 -2.19 -14.08
CA ALA A 39 -10.39 -2.29 -14.59
C ALA A 39 -9.81 -3.70 -14.36
N LYS A 40 -9.17 -4.25 -15.39
CA LYS A 40 -8.53 -5.56 -15.39
C LYS A 40 -7.01 -5.48 -15.25
N SER A 41 -6.45 -4.29 -15.43
CA SER A 41 -5.01 -4.01 -15.35
C SER A 41 -4.75 -2.69 -14.60
N ASN A 42 -3.53 -2.50 -14.10
CA ASN A 42 -3.14 -1.25 -13.44
C ASN A 42 -3.13 -0.08 -14.43
N VAL A 43 -2.78 -0.32 -15.70
CA VAL A 43 -2.82 0.69 -16.77
C VAL A 43 -4.26 1.12 -17.06
N GLU A 44 -5.20 0.18 -17.15
CA GLU A 44 -6.63 0.51 -17.30
C GLU A 44 -7.14 1.34 -16.14
N LEU A 45 -6.74 0.99 -14.91
CA LEU A 45 -7.09 1.73 -13.70
C LEU A 45 -6.52 3.15 -13.73
N LEU A 46 -5.25 3.33 -14.07
CA LEU A 46 -4.60 4.64 -14.24
C LEU A 46 -5.37 5.51 -15.23
N HIS A 47 -5.71 4.97 -16.40
CA HIS A 47 -6.44 5.72 -17.41
C HIS A 47 -7.87 6.06 -16.97
N ALA A 48 -8.56 5.15 -16.28
CA ALA A 48 -9.91 5.38 -15.78
C ALA A 48 -9.92 6.48 -14.71
N SER A 49 -9.06 6.39 -13.68
CA SER A 49 -8.97 7.41 -12.64
C SER A 49 -8.55 8.77 -13.19
N HIS A 50 -7.62 8.79 -14.15
CA HIS A 50 -7.24 10.03 -14.84
C HIS A 50 -8.39 10.65 -15.62
N ARG A 51 -9.16 9.86 -16.38
CA ARG A 51 -10.34 10.39 -17.12
C ARG A 51 -11.36 10.98 -16.15
N MET A 52 -11.56 10.36 -14.98
CA MET A 52 -12.45 10.88 -13.95
C MET A 52 -11.93 12.19 -13.33
N TRP A 53 -10.62 12.37 -13.24
CA TRP A 53 -10.00 13.59 -12.72
C TRP A 53 -9.99 14.72 -13.75
N CYS A 54 -9.31 14.52 -14.89
CA CYS A 54 -9.00 15.56 -15.87
C CYS A 54 -9.90 15.56 -17.12
N GLY A 55 -10.73 14.54 -17.30
CA GLY A 55 -11.53 14.36 -18.52
C GLY A 55 -10.79 13.66 -19.65
N SER A 56 -11.50 13.37 -20.75
CA SER A 56 -10.97 12.63 -21.89
C SER A 56 -10.07 13.45 -22.81
N THR A 57 -10.10 14.78 -22.70
CA THR A 57 -9.36 15.71 -23.57
C THR A 57 -8.04 16.18 -22.99
N CYS A 58 -7.66 15.70 -21.80
CA CYS A 58 -6.38 16.07 -21.19
C CYS A 58 -5.19 15.58 -22.03
N SER A 59 -4.18 16.44 -22.17
CA SER A 59 -2.95 16.23 -22.93
C SER A 59 -2.07 15.08 -22.42
N ARG A 60 -2.20 14.71 -21.13
CA ARG A 60 -1.32 13.76 -20.44
C ARG A 60 0.16 14.15 -20.51
N ASP A 61 0.41 15.45 -20.51
CA ASP A 61 1.75 16.02 -20.37
C ASP A 61 1.88 16.72 -19.01
N LYS A 62 2.82 17.65 -18.90
CA LYS A 62 3.11 18.38 -17.66
C LYS A 62 1.98 19.31 -17.23
N ASP A 63 1.00 19.53 -18.10
CA ASP A 63 -0.19 20.31 -17.80
C ASP A 63 -1.32 19.44 -17.22
N CYS A 64 -1.07 18.15 -16.98
CA CYS A 64 -2.02 17.20 -16.42
C CYS A 64 -2.14 17.35 -14.89
N HIS A 65 -3.24 17.92 -14.41
CA HIS A 65 -3.53 18.11 -12.98
C HIS A 65 -3.71 16.80 -12.17
N PHE A 66 -3.73 15.63 -12.83
CA PHE A 66 -3.77 14.34 -12.14
C PHE A 66 -2.40 13.93 -11.59
N LEU A 67 -1.30 14.20 -12.32
CA LEU A 67 0.07 13.85 -11.90
C LEU A 67 0.97 15.06 -11.61
N HIS A 68 0.51 16.25 -12.00
CA HIS A 68 1.26 17.49 -11.96
C HIS A 68 0.41 18.57 -11.28
N TYR A 69 1.07 19.61 -10.80
CA TYR A 69 0.43 20.78 -10.22
C TYR A 69 1.04 22.04 -10.84
N ILE A 70 0.25 22.68 -11.71
CA ILE A 70 0.60 23.98 -12.27
C ILE A 70 0.21 25.03 -11.24
N ARG A 71 1.21 25.50 -10.51
CA ARG A 71 1.00 26.46 -9.44
C ARG A 71 0.68 27.86 -9.98
N PRO A 72 -0.45 28.48 -9.60
CA PRO A 72 -0.72 29.89 -9.90
C PRO A 72 0.22 30.84 -9.15
N GLU A 73 0.41 32.06 -9.67
CA GLU A 73 1.13 33.11 -8.93
C GLU A 73 0.30 33.60 -7.74
N CYS A 74 0.96 33.89 -6.62
CA CYS A 74 0.32 34.46 -5.43
C CYS A 74 0.13 35.98 -5.61
N GLU A 75 -1.12 36.44 -5.62
CA GLU A 75 -1.46 37.87 -5.80
C GLU A 75 -1.46 38.69 -4.50
N GLY A 76 -1.17 38.09 -3.35
CA GLY A 76 -1.29 38.74 -2.04
C GLY A 76 -0.02 39.49 -1.60
N GLU A 77 -0.10 40.82 -1.44
CA GLU A 77 1.03 41.64 -0.94
C GLU A 77 1.14 41.67 0.61
N HIS A 78 0.07 41.32 1.32
CA HIS A 78 -0.02 41.41 2.79
C HIS A 78 -0.59 40.14 3.40
N ALA A 79 -0.04 39.72 4.55
CA ALA A 79 -0.49 38.55 5.28
C ALA A 79 -1.95 38.73 5.72
N ARG A 80 -2.82 37.79 5.35
CA ARG A 80 -4.26 37.79 5.69
C ARG A 80 -4.59 36.83 6.84
N ALA A 81 -3.63 36.02 7.26
CA ALA A 81 -3.70 35.12 8.41
C ALA A 81 -2.43 35.27 9.28
N PRO A 82 -2.40 34.71 10.51
CA PRO A 82 -1.17 34.65 11.30
C PRO A 82 -0.09 33.86 10.56
N ARG A 83 1.05 34.49 10.31
CA ARG A 83 2.20 33.81 9.67
C ARG A 83 2.71 32.68 10.55
N SER A 84 3.16 31.60 9.91
CA SER A 84 3.89 30.53 10.58
C SER A 84 5.08 31.11 11.36
N ARG A 85 5.38 30.56 12.55
CA ARG A 85 6.60 30.93 13.30
C ARG A 85 7.88 30.56 12.56
N TYR A 86 7.78 29.59 11.65
CA TYR A 86 8.82 29.23 10.70
C TYR A 86 8.39 29.68 9.30
N ASN A 87 8.90 30.84 8.88
CA ASN A 87 8.61 31.50 7.61
C ASN A 87 9.89 32.12 7.03
N LYS A 88 9.82 32.80 5.88
CA LYS A 88 11.01 33.36 5.21
C LYS A 88 11.84 34.26 6.13
N ASP A 89 11.19 35.12 6.90
CA ASP A 89 11.84 36.12 7.76
C ASP A 89 12.46 35.49 9.01
N THR A 90 11.88 34.41 9.53
CA THR A 90 12.34 33.77 10.76
C THR A 90 13.13 32.48 10.52
N SER A 91 13.22 32.00 9.29
CA SER A 91 13.84 30.72 8.94
C SER A 91 15.26 30.58 9.49
N HIS A 92 16.07 31.64 9.37
CA HIS A 92 17.44 31.72 9.86
C HIS A 92 17.61 31.46 11.36
N LEU A 93 16.54 31.58 12.16
CA LEU A 93 16.55 31.28 13.59
C LEU A 93 16.52 29.77 13.89
N TYR A 94 16.12 28.93 12.93
CA TYR A 94 15.91 27.50 13.13
C TYR A 94 16.90 26.67 12.31
N GLY A 95 18.17 26.69 12.71
CA GLY A 95 19.24 25.97 11.99
C GLY A 95 18.99 24.48 11.79
N LEU A 96 18.30 23.82 12.73
CA LEU A 96 17.92 22.39 12.62
C LEU A 96 16.95 22.11 11.46
N MET A 97 16.24 23.12 10.98
CA MET A 97 15.24 23.01 9.91
C MET A 97 15.79 23.45 8.54
N GLY A 98 17.09 23.73 8.47
CA GLY A 98 17.73 24.25 7.25
C GLY A 98 17.72 25.78 7.17
N GLY A 99 17.60 26.49 8.29
CA GLY A 99 17.40 27.94 8.35
C GLY A 99 18.37 28.82 7.53
N THR A 100 19.55 28.33 7.16
CA THR A 100 20.53 29.04 6.32
C THR A 100 20.44 28.69 4.83
N SER A 101 19.49 27.86 4.43
CA SER A 101 19.43 27.23 3.11
C SER A 101 18.27 27.75 2.25
N TYR A 102 17.63 28.86 2.61
CA TYR A 102 16.63 29.48 1.75
C TYR A 102 17.28 30.07 0.50
N VAL A 103 16.77 29.67 -0.67
CA VAL A 103 17.20 30.13 -1.98
C VAL A 103 15.99 30.78 -2.66
N PRO A 104 15.94 32.12 -2.71
CA PRO A 104 14.85 32.83 -3.39
C PRO A 104 14.71 32.39 -4.85
N ASN A 105 13.48 32.42 -5.37
CA ASN A 105 13.16 32.06 -6.76
C ASN A 105 13.55 30.62 -7.12
N THR A 106 13.44 29.70 -6.16
CA THR A 106 13.54 28.26 -6.46
C THR A 106 12.44 27.89 -7.45
N GLN A 107 12.78 27.28 -8.58
CA GLN A 107 11.81 26.99 -9.64
C GLN A 107 10.76 25.98 -9.16
N GLN A 108 9.50 26.31 -9.38
CA GLN A 108 8.31 25.52 -9.03
C GLN A 108 7.54 25.14 -10.31
N THR A 109 8.27 24.62 -11.30
CA THR A 109 7.76 24.27 -12.62
C THR A 109 8.15 22.84 -12.99
N HIS A 110 7.30 22.16 -13.75
CA HIS A 110 7.54 20.76 -14.11
C HIS A 110 8.57 20.60 -15.24
N ARG A 111 9.60 19.79 -15.00
CA ARG A 111 10.60 19.41 -16.02
C ARG A 111 10.41 17.99 -16.51
N VAL A 112 9.89 17.11 -15.67
CA VAL A 112 9.64 15.70 -15.99
C VAL A 112 8.17 15.49 -16.31
N ASN A 113 7.89 14.89 -17.47
CA ASN A 113 6.58 14.32 -17.73
C ASN A 113 6.52 12.93 -17.08
N SER A 114 5.80 12.81 -15.96
CA SER A 114 5.66 11.56 -15.20
C SER A 114 4.76 10.54 -15.89
N TRP A 115 3.91 10.97 -16.84
CA TRP A 115 2.92 10.11 -17.48
C TRP A 115 3.53 8.90 -18.21
N PRO A 116 4.43 9.06 -19.20
CA PRO A 116 5.02 7.90 -19.90
C PRO A 116 5.86 7.01 -18.98
N LEU A 117 6.43 7.57 -17.90
CA LEU A 117 7.23 6.81 -16.93
C LEU A 117 6.33 5.87 -16.10
N LEU A 118 5.24 6.41 -15.56
CA LEU A 118 4.28 5.63 -14.78
C LEU A 118 3.59 4.57 -15.64
N ASP A 119 3.15 4.94 -16.84
CA ASP A 119 2.49 4.04 -17.80
C ASP A 119 3.41 2.85 -18.16
N THR A 120 4.70 3.11 -18.38
CA THR A 120 5.69 2.06 -18.66
C THR A 120 5.87 1.09 -17.48
N VAL A 121 6.01 1.61 -16.26
CA VAL A 121 6.19 0.76 -15.06
C VAL A 121 4.96 -0.10 -14.82
N LEU A 122 3.76 0.48 -14.92
CA LEU A 122 2.51 -0.25 -14.72
C LEU A 122 2.24 -1.27 -15.83
N THR A 123 2.56 -0.94 -17.09
CA THR A 123 2.48 -1.91 -18.21
C THR A 123 3.37 -3.10 -17.97
N LYS A 124 4.62 -2.85 -17.54
CA LYS A 124 5.58 -3.92 -17.21
C LYS A 124 5.09 -4.76 -16.03
N ALA A 125 4.50 -4.13 -15.02
CA ALA A 125 3.88 -4.81 -13.90
C ALA A 125 2.72 -5.71 -14.35
N ASP A 126 1.81 -5.19 -15.18
CA ASP A 126 0.67 -5.94 -15.72
C ASP A 126 1.11 -7.16 -16.53
N VAL A 127 2.08 -6.99 -17.45
CA VAL A 127 2.67 -8.10 -18.21
C VAL A 127 3.27 -9.14 -17.28
N ALA A 128 4.05 -8.74 -16.27
CA ALA A 128 4.65 -9.70 -15.34
C ALA A 128 3.57 -10.46 -14.52
N ARG A 129 2.45 -9.80 -14.19
CA ARG A 129 1.33 -10.42 -13.48
C ARG A 129 0.56 -11.43 -14.33
N GLU A 130 0.35 -11.16 -15.61
CA GLU A 130 -0.31 -12.12 -16.52
C GLU A 130 0.43 -13.47 -16.59
N HIS A 131 1.76 -13.46 -16.43
CA HIS A 131 2.58 -14.66 -16.54
C HIS A 131 2.72 -15.44 -15.23
N ASN A 132 2.84 -14.75 -14.08
CA ASN A 132 3.19 -15.40 -12.80
C ASN A 132 2.31 -14.97 -11.62
N GLY A 133 1.24 -14.21 -11.88
CA GLY A 133 0.30 -13.75 -10.87
C GLY A 133 0.85 -12.61 -10.04
N MET A 134 1.04 -12.86 -8.75
CA MET A 134 1.58 -11.82 -7.88
C MET A 134 3.01 -11.45 -8.26
N LEU A 135 3.38 -10.18 -8.12
CA LEU A 135 4.78 -9.77 -8.27
C LEU A 135 5.60 -10.11 -7.03
N HIS A 136 6.90 -9.87 -7.10
CA HIS A 136 7.82 -10.18 -6.01
C HIS A 136 7.58 -9.32 -4.76
N CYS A 137 7.09 -8.08 -4.92
CA CYS A 137 6.88 -7.17 -3.80
C CYS A 137 5.43 -7.17 -3.27
N ASP A 138 4.43 -7.75 -3.95
CA ASP A 138 3.04 -7.70 -3.46
C ASP A 138 2.92 -8.31 -2.06
N TYR A 139 2.30 -7.56 -1.15
CA TYR A 139 2.09 -7.87 0.26
C TYR A 139 3.36 -8.14 1.07
N THR A 140 4.52 -7.65 0.62
CA THR A 140 5.73 -7.67 1.45
C THR A 140 5.71 -6.54 2.49
N ASP A 141 6.40 -6.76 3.62
CA ASP A 141 6.64 -5.73 4.63
C ASP A 141 7.66 -4.70 4.11
N TRP A 142 7.27 -3.43 4.15
CA TRP A 142 8.09 -2.25 3.86
C TRP A 142 8.21 -1.35 5.09
N SER A 143 7.70 -1.77 6.26
CA SER A 143 7.74 -1.02 7.51
C SER A 143 9.16 -0.84 8.07
N LYS A 144 10.11 -1.72 7.68
CA LYS A 144 11.51 -1.77 8.16
C LYS A 144 11.62 -1.82 9.68
N LYS A 145 10.58 -2.32 10.35
CA LYS A 145 10.48 -2.44 11.81
C LYS A 145 10.44 -3.91 12.26
N ASN A 146 10.75 -4.83 11.34
CA ASN A 146 10.75 -6.28 11.52
C ASN A 146 9.37 -6.79 11.96
N ASP A 147 8.30 -6.36 11.27
CA ASP A 147 6.97 -6.86 11.57
C ASP A 147 6.87 -8.33 11.11
N MET A 148 6.40 -9.19 12.02
CA MET A 148 6.37 -10.64 11.80
C MET A 148 5.04 -11.13 11.25
N THR A 149 3.99 -10.32 11.29
CA THR A 149 2.64 -10.67 10.80
C THR A 149 1.96 -9.45 10.19
N ALA A 150 1.01 -9.69 9.27
CA ALA A 150 0.18 -8.62 8.73
C ALA A 150 -0.66 -7.96 9.84
N GLU A 151 -1.19 -8.76 10.78
CA GLU A 151 -1.88 -8.28 11.98
C GLU A 151 -1.06 -7.23 12.73
N GLN A 152 0.24 -7.50 12.95
CA GLN A 152 1.14 -6.57 13.63
C GLN A 152 1.24 -5.27 12.82
N THR A 153 1.57 -5.35 11.54
CA THR A 153 1.70 -4.15 10.69
C THR A 153 0.43 -3.30 10.68
N VAL A 154 -0.74 -3.92 10.47
CA VAL A 154 -2.03 -3.22 10.42
C VAL A 154 -2.38 -2.61 11.78
N ARG A 155 -2.21 -3.35 12.88
CA ARG A 155 -2.51 -2.86 14.23
C ARG A 155 -1.65 -1.65 14.60
N TYR A 156 -0.36 -1.72 14.30
CA TYR A 156 0.57 -0.63 14.53
C TYR A 156 0.28 0.59 13.66
N LEU A 157 -0.08 0.38 12.39
CA LEU A 157 -0.48 1.47 11.52
C LEU A 157 -1.74 2.17 12.05
N CYS A 158 -2.78 1.43 12.46
CA CYS A 158 -3.99 2.05 12.98
C CYS A 158 -3.73 2.86 14.27
N ARG A 159 -2.77 2.43 15.10
CA ARG A 159 -2.27 3.28 16.20
C ARG A 159 -1.69 4.58 15.66
N ASP A 160 -0.81 4.46 14.66
CA ASP A 160 -0.14 5.63 14.07
C ASP A 160 -1.17 6.60 13.46
N SER A 161 -2.24 6.10 12.83
CA SER A 161 -3.35 6.92 12.33
C SER A 161 -4.10 7.65 13.45
N ILE A 162 -4.33 7.00 14.59
CA ILE A 162 -4.94 7.67 15.77
C ILE A 162 -4.01 8.78 16.29
N GLN A 163 -2.71 8.49 16.47
CA GLN A 163 -1.74 9.48 16.95
C GLN A 163 -1.59 10.65 15.98
N TRP A 164 -1.57 10.35 14.69
CA TRP A 164 -1.51 11.36 13.63
C TRP A 164 -2.78 12.22 13.68
N MET A 165 -3.98 11.63 13.66
CA MET A 165 -5.24 12.39 13.70
C MET A 165 -5.38 13.22 15.00
N GLY A 166 -4.92 12.67 16.13
CA GLY A 166 -4.84 13.39 17.41
C GLY A 166 -3.91 14.60 17.40
N THR A 167 -2.88 14.60 16.56
CA THR A 167 -2.02 15.77 16.38
C THR A 167 -2.77 16.95 15.76
N TRP A 168 -3.78 16.67 14.93
CA TRP A 168 -4.53 17.67 14.18
C TRP A 168 -5.81 18.10 14.86
N CYS A 169 -6.60 17.12 15.25
CA CYS A 169 -7.96 17.33 15.74
C CYS A 169 -8.01 17.35 17.26
N GLY A 170 -6.89 17.11 17.94
CA GLY A 170 -6.84 17.06 19.41
C GLY A 170 -7.80 16.00 19.95
N ALA A 171 -8.75 16.40 20.78
CA ALA A 171 -9.77 15.51 21.34
C ALA A 171 -10.76 14.99 20.30
N ASP A 172 -10.91 15.69 19.17
CA ASP A 172 -11.87 15.37 18.10
C ASP A 172 -11.28 14.41 17.05
N TYR A 173 -10.17 13.73 17.37
CA TYR A 173 -9.50 12.80 16.46
C TYR A 173 -10.37 11.65 15.96
N ALA A 174 -11.46 11.36 16.67
CA ALA A 174 -12.44 10.35 16.31
C ALA A 174 -13.79 10.95 15.89
N ALA A 175 -13.87 12.26 15.65
CA ALA A 175 -15.09 12.94 15.21
C ALA A 175 -15.59 12.43 13.85
N SER A 176 -14.69 11.90 13.02
CA SER A 176 -15.01 11.24 11.77
C SER A 176 -14.32 9.88 11.66
N LEU A 177 -15.06 8.81 11.90
CA LEU A 177 -14.55 7.44 11.72
C LEU A 177 -14.16 7.18 10.25
N ALA A 178 -14.96 7.67 9.30
CA ALA A 178 -14.65 7.55 7.87
C ALA A 178 -13.32 8.25 7.52
N GLY A 179 -13.07 9.44 8.08
CA GLY A 179 -11.81 10.14 7.92
C GLY A 179 -10.62 9.40 8.52
N LEU A 180 -10.79 8.81 9.71
CA LEU A 180 -9.75 8.02 10.37
C LEU A 180 -9.45 6.71 9.61
N HIS A 181 -10.47 6.01 9.12
CA HIS A 181 -10.31 4.79 8.31
C HIS A 181 -9.69 5.11 6.94
N TYR A 182 -10.05 6.22 6.32
CA TYR A 182 -9.41 6.72 5.11
C TYR A 182 -7.92 6.99 5.32
N LEU A 183 -7.56 7.67 6.41
CA LEU A 183 -6.16 7.91 6.76
C LEU A 183 -5.40 6.59 6.94
N ALA A 184 -5.99 5.59 7.59
CA ALA A 184 -5.36 4.28 7.70
C ALA A 184 -5.16 3.62 6.33
N LEU A 185 -6.15 3.70 5.43
CA LEU A 185 -6.05 3.15 4.07
C LEU A 185 -5.01 3.88 3.20
N ALA A 186 -4.82 5.17 3.41
CA ALA A 186 -3.74 5.92 2.75
C ALA A 186 -2.37 5.52 3.33
N ALA A 187 -2.25 5.49 4.66
CA ALA A 187 -0.96 5.30 5.33
C ALA A 187 -0.41 3.86 5.24
N ILE A 188 -1.25 2.85 4.98
CA ILE A 188 -0.82 1.44 4.91
C ILE A 188 0.06 1.15 3.71
N THR A 189 -0.12 1.87 2.60
CA THR A 189 0.67 1.63 1.39
C THR A 189 2.13 2.00 1.56
N ASP A 190 2.51 2.74 2.60
CA ASP A 190 3.91 2.90 2.99
C ASP A 190 4.47 1.60 3.60
N ASP A 191 3.70 0.91 4.45
CA ASP A 191 4.15 -0.25 5.23
C ASP A 191 3.93 -1.60 4.50
N ILE A 192 2.91 -1.73 3.65
CA ILE A 192 2.63 -2.94 2.86
C ILE A 192 2.55 -2.55 1.37
N CYS A 193 3.16 -3.35 0.49
CA CYS A 193 2.96 -3.16 -0.95
C CYS A 193 1.62 -3.76 -1.39
N ILE A 194 0.58 -2.95 -1.49
CA ILE A 194 -0.76 -3.44 -1.87
C ILE A 194 -0.98 -3.20 -3.37
N PRO A 195 -1.32 -4.23 -4.16
CA PRO A 195 -1.67 -4.03 -5.57
C PRO A 195 -2.88 -3.09 -5.73
N PRO A 196 -2.85 -2.11 -6.65
CA PRO A 196 -3.95 -1.15 -6.84
C PRO A 196 -5.31 -1.80 -7.13
N LEU A 197 -5.32 -2.91 -7.88
CA LEU A 197 -6.54 -3.67 -8.17
C LEU A 197 -7.12 -4.36 -6.92
N ASP A 198 -6.29 -4.64 -5.91
CA ASP A 198 -6.71 -5.33 -4.68
C ASP A 198 -7.42 -4.37 -3.71
N LEU A 199 -7.19 -3.07 -3.85
CA LEU A 199 -7.97 -2.00 -3.21
C LEU A 199 -9.43 -2.02 -3.70
N LEU A 200 -9.64 -2.05 -5.02
CA LEU A 200 -10.97 -1.93 -5.63
C LEU A 200 -11.76 -3.23 -5.68
N SER A 201 -11.05 -4.36 -5.78
CA SER A 201 -11.68 -5.69 -5.63
C SER A 201 -12.04 -6.03 -4.19
N GLN A 202 -11.70 -5.17 -3.23
CA GLN A 202 -11.94 -5.34 -1.80
C GLN A 202 -11.25 -6.58 -1.21
N ARG A 203 -10.16 -7.03 -1.85
CA ARG A 203 -9.32 -8.10 -1.33
C ARG A 203 -8.49 -7.62 -0.14
N PHE A 204 -8.01 -6.38 -0.18
CA PHE A 204 -7.36 -5.78 0.96
C PHE A 204 -8.41 -5.21 1.93
N ARG A 205 -8.33 -5.67 3.19
CA ARG A 205 -9.19 -5.24 4.29
C ARG A 205 -8.36 -4.99 5.53
N MET A 206 -8.72 -3.97 6.29
CA MET A 206 -8.16 -3.71 7.64
C MET A 206 -9.33 -3.66 8.60
N TYR A 207 -9.28 -4.49 9.64
CA TYR A 207 -10.39 -4.63 10.58
C TYR A 207 -11.73 -4.91 9.89
N GLY A 208 -11.71 -5.73 8.85
CA GLY A 208 -12.87 -6.07 8.03
C GLY A 208 -13.30 -4.98 7.02
N PHE A 209 -12.82 -3.74 7.16
CA PHE A 209 -13.18 -2.64 6.28
C PHE A 209 -12.33 -2.62 5.00
N SER A 210 -13.00 -2.57 3.86
CA SER A 210 -12.41 -2.31 2.54
C SER A 210 -12.50 -0.82 2.18
N ALA A 211 -11.82 -0.41 1.10
CA ALA A 211 -11.98 0.94 0.58
C ALA A 211 -13.42 1.25 0.16
N ARG A 212 -14.19 0.27 -0.32
CA ARG A 212 -15.60 0.46 -0.65
C ARG A 212 -16.40 0.85 0.59
N ASP A 213 -16.19 0.15 1.71
CA ASP A 213 -16.91 0.38 2.96
C ASP A 213 -16.64 1.79 3.50
N VAL A 214 -15.39 2.26 3.38
CA VAL A 214 -15.01 3.64 3.78
C VAL A 214 -15.66 4.68 2.88
N ILE A 215 -15.62 4.51 1.55
CA ILE A 215 -16.26 5.45 0.60
C ILE A 215 -17.78 5.46 0.77
N GLU A 216 -18.41 4.29 0.98
CA GLU A 216 -19.83 4.19 1.27
C GLU A 216 -20.19 4.96 2.55
N THR A 217 -19.37 4.82 3.59
CA THR A 217 -19.55 5.58 4.84
C THR A 217 -19.43 7.08 4.60
N MET A 218 -18.46 7.54 3.80
CA MET A 218 -18.34 8.96 3.42
C MET A 218 -19.58 9.46 2.66
N VAL A 219 -20.10 8.67 1.71
CA VAL A 219 -21.32 9.01 0.96
C VAL A 219 -22.52 9.10 1.90
N ASN A 220 -22.68 8.12 2.80
CA ASN A 220 -23.77 8.10 3.79
C ASN A 220 -23.69 9.27 4.77
N GLN A 221 -22.49 9.79 5.04
CA GLN A 221 -22.25 10.98 5.87
C GLN A 221 -22.35 12.30 5.09
N GLY A 222 -22.78 12.28 3.83
CA GLY A 222 -23.00 13.51 3.05
C GLY A 222 -21.71 14.22 2.64
N TRP A 223 -20.60 13.50 2.41
CA TRP A 223 -19.34 14.12 1.97
C TRP A 223 -19.42 14.70 0.55
N GLY A 224 -20.40 14.27 -0.25
CA GLY A 224 -20.62 14.79 -1.60
C GLY A 224 -19.37 14.63 -2.47
N ARG A 225 -18.87 15.75 -3.01
CA ARG A 225 -17.69 15.80 -3.88
C ARG A 225 -16.41 15.37 -3.18
N ASP A 226 -16.29 15.64 -1.88
CA ASP A 226 -15.11 15.26 -1.09
C ASP A 226 -14.86 13.74 -1.13
N ALA A 227 -15.94 12.93 -1.14
CA ALA A 227 -15.81 11.47 -1.24
C ALA A 227 -15.23 11.02 -2.59
N THR A 228 -15.59 11.70 -3.70
CA THR A 228 -15.03 11.41 -5.02
C THR A 228 -13.55 11.83 -5.10
N HIS A 229 -13.21 13.00 -4.57
CA HIS A 229 -11.82 13.44 -4.47
C HIS A 229 -10.97 12.48 -3.62
N ALA A 230 -11.47 12.07 -2.46
CA ALA A 230 -10.81 11.10 -1.58
C ALA A 230 -10.58 9.77 -2.29
N LEU A 231 -11.59 9.21 -2.97
CA LEU A 231 -11.46 7.97 -3.74
C LEU A 231 -10.37 8.09 -4.83
N LEU A 232 -10.44 9.14 -5.66
CA LEU A 232 -9.51 9.27 -6.77
C LEU A 232 -8.09 9.58 -6.30
N ALA A 233 -7.93 10.32 -5.21
CA ALA A 233 -6.64 10.57 -4.59
C ALA A 233 -6.03 9.28 -4.00
N LEU A 234 -6.85 8.44 -3.36
CA LEU A 234 -6.43 7.13 -2.85
C LEU A 234 -6.03 6.18 -3.98
N VAL A 235 -6.79 6.12 -5.08
CA VAL A 235 -6.42 5.30 -6.25
C VAL A 235 -5.12 5.79 -6.88
N ARG A 236 -4.94 7.11 -7.00
CA ARG A 236 -3.69 7.72 -7.47
C ARG A 236 -2.51 7.34 -6.57
N GLU A 237 -2.66 7.45 -5.26
CA GLU A 237 -1.63 7.05 -4.29
C GLU A 237 -1.24 5.59 -4.48
N TYR A 238 -2.20 4.67 -4.53
CA TYR A 238 -1.91 3.23 -4.67
C TYR A 238 -1.16 2.93 -5.96
N LEU A 239 -1.54 3.56 -7.08
CA LEU A 239 -0.82 3.41 -8.36
C LEU A 239 0.63 3.89 -8.27
N LEU A 240 0.86 5.06 -7.67
CA LEU A 240 2.20 5.65 -7.56
C LEU A 240 3.09 4.90 -6.55
N GLN A 241 2.55 4.54 -5.38
CA GLN A 241 3.25 3.75 -4.36
C GLN A 241 3.58 2.35 -4.85
N TYR A 242 2.66 1.72 -5.59
CA TYR A 242 2.93 0.42 -6.20
C TYR A 242 4.01 0.51 -7.27
N ALA A 243 3.95 1.51 -8.15
CA ALA A 243 5.01 1.77 -9.13
C ALA A 243 6.36 2.02 -8.47
N GLU A 244 6.39 2.77 -7.36
CA GLU A 244 7.59 3.02 -6.55
C GLU A 244 8.23 1.72 -6.04
N LYS A 245 7.43 0.82 -5.49
CA LYS A 245 7.90 -0.44 -4.90
C LYS A 245 8.23 -1.52 -5.92
N VAL A 246 7.52 -1.55 -7.04
CA VAL A 246 7.73 -2.52 -8.12
C VAL A 246 8.99 -2.17 -8.93
N ASP A 247 9.24 -0.89 -9.15
CA ASP A 247 10.44 -0.41 -9.86
C ASP A 247 11.69 -0.30 -8.94
N PHE A 248 11.59 -0.81 -7.70
CA PHE A 248 12.67 -0.80 -6.73
C PHE A 248 13.75 -1.85 -7.05
N GLY A 249 14.94 -1.44 -7.52
CA GLY A 249 16.03 -2.40 -7.82
C GLY A 249 17.32 -1.82 -8.43
N LYS A 250 18.40 -2.62 -8.44
CA LYS A 250 19.80 -2.30 -8.83
C LYS A 250 20.09 -2.32 -10.35
N THR A 251 19.07 -2.35 -11.20
CA THR A 251 19.20 -2.31 -12.67
C THR A 251 19.28 -0.82 -13.10
N PRO A 252 20.00 -0.46 -14.18
CA PRO A 252 20.50 0.91 -14.35
C PRO A 252 19.39 1.94 -14.60
N LYS A 253 19.15 2.80 -13.60
CA LYS A 253 18.89 4.27 -13.62
C LYS A 253 18.00 4.89 -14.71
N VAL A 254 17.16 4.13 -15.41
CA VAL A 254 16.18 4.65 -16.39
C VAL A 254 14.78 4.22 -15.93
N GLY A 255 14.29 4.84 -14.85
CA GLY A 255 13.00 4.53 -14.22
C GLY A 255 12.40 5.78 -13.57
N LEU A 256 11.15 5.69 -13.11
CA LEU A 256 10.37 6.81 -12.56
C LEU A 256 11.13 7.55 -11.46
N HIS A 257 11.68 6.82 -10.49
CA HIS A 257 12.47 7.40 -9.41
C HIS A 257 13.76 8.07 -9.87
N SER A 258 14.46 7.49 -10.86
CA SER A 258 15.70 8.07 -11.36
C SER A 258 15.42 9.39 -12.05
N ALA A 259 14.37 9.47 -12.87
CA ALA A 259 13.98 10.71 -13.53
C ALA A 259 13.61 11.81 -12.52
N LEU A 260 12.84 11.47 -11.49
CA LEU A 260 12.43 12.42 -10.44
C LEU A 260 13.58 12.83 -9.50
N SER A 261 14.48 11.89 -9.18
CA SER A 261 15.62 12.14 -8.27
C SER A 261 16.77 12.88 -8.96
N GLN A 262 16.89 12.77 -10.28
CA GLN A 262 17.92 13.46 -11.06
C GLN A 262 17.53 14.90 -11.42
N SER A 263 16.25 15.28 -11.27
CA SER A 263 15.86 16.68 -11.43
C SER A 263 16.55 17.53 -10.37
N ILE A 264 17.37 18.47 -10.83
CA ILE A 264 17.97 19.50 -9.96
C ILE A 264 16.89 20.41 -9.36
N GLU A 265 15.72 20.46 -10.02
CA GLU A 265 14.53 21.12 -9.52
C GLU A 265 13.72 20.13 -8.71
N VAL A 266 13.55 20.46 -7.44
CA VAL A 266 12.88 19.58 -6.50
C VAL A 266 11.38 19.46 -6.75
N TRP A 267 10.79 20.37 -7.55
CA TRP A 267 9.34 20.49 -7.77
C TRP A 267 8.68 19.19 -8.24
N ASP A 268 9.23 18.54 -9.27
CA ASP A 268 8.70 17.26 -9.76
C ASP A 268 8.70 16.19 -8.66
N SER A 269 9.77 16.12 -7.87
CA SER A 269 9.86 15.17 -6.75
C SER A 269 8.92 15.53 -5.59
N VAL A 270 8.74 16.82 -5.31
CA VAL A 270 7.84 17.31 -4.25
C VAL A 270 6.39 16.97 -4.57
N VAL A 271 5.94 17.25 -5.80
CA VAL A 271 4.57 16.94 -6.24
C VAL A 271 4.35 15.42 -6.27
N TYR A 272 5.30 14.65 -6.81
CA TYR A 272 5.21 13.20 -6.78
C TYR A 272 5.07 12.64 -5.35
N ARG A 273 5.91 13.10 -4.42
CA ARG A 273 5.87 12.68 -3.01
C ARG A 273 4.56 13.08 -2.32
N THR A 274 4.02 14.25 -2.65
CA THR A 274 2.72 14.70 -2.15
C THR A 274 1.59 13.76 -2.57
N HIS A 275 1.66 13.23 -3.80
CA HIS A 275 0.69 12.25 -4.31
C HIS A 275 0.91 10.86 -3.74
N THR A 276 2.15 10.41 -3.55
CA THR A 276 2.44 9.08 -2.94
C THR A 276 2.14 9.03 -1.45
N ALA A 277 2.15 10.17 -0.75
CA ALA A 277 1.75 10.28 0.66
C ALA A 277 0.27 10.68 0.83
N ASN A 278 -0.46 10.92 -0.27
CA ASN A 278 -1.86 11.33 -0.30
C ASN A 278 -2.20 12.50 0.64
N CYS A 279 -1.27 13.45 0.77
CA CYS A 279 -1.46 14.64 1.59
C CYS A 279 -2.66 15.48 1.12
N TYR A 280 -3.02 15.40 -0.17
CA TYR A 280 -4.21 16.07 -0.71
C TYR A 280 -5.52 15.49 -0.12
N GLY A 281 -5.74 14.19 -0.25
CA GLY A 281 -6.99 13.57 0.23
C GLY A 281 -7.10 13.60 1.75
N VAL A 282 -5.97 13.46 2.46
CA VAL A 282 -5.92 13.64 3.91
C VAL A 282 -6.19 15.10 4.32
N GLY A 283 -5.74 16.07 3.52
CA GLY A 283 -6.03 17.49 3.72
C GLY A 283 -7.53 17.80 3.67
N ILE A 284 -8.28 17.14 2.78
CA ILE A 284 -9.75 17.21 2.72
C ILE A 284 -10.36 16.74 4.05
N VAL A 285 -9.90 15.61 4.58
CA VAL A 285 -10.40 15.07 5.86
C VAL A 285 -10.17 16.07 6.99
N VAL A 286 -8.95 16.59 7.12
CA VAL A 286 -8.60 17.55 8.19
C VAL A 286 -9.41 18.84 8.07
N CYS A 287 -9.50 19.41 6.88
CA CYS A 287 -10.23 20.66 6.67
C CYS A 287 -11.75 20.47 6.87
N ARG A 288 -12.30 19.30 6.54
CA ARG A 288 -13.70 18.97 6.78
C ARG A 288 -14.01 18.89 8.27
N ILE A 289 -13.19 18.18 9.04
CA ILE A 289 -13.33 18.10 10.51
C ILE A 289 -13.20 19.49 11.14
N ALA A 290 -12.30 20.32 10.61
CA ALA A 290 -12.13 21.71 11.04
C ALA A 290 -13.25 22.66 10.56
N GLY A 291 -14.26 22.19 9.82
CA GLY A 291 -15.35 23.02 9.31
C GLY A 291 -14.90 24.10 8.33
N SER A 292 -13.83 23.86 7.58
CA SER A 292 -13.15 24.84 6.73
C SER A 292 -13.50 24.64 5.24
N SER A 293 -14.79 24.76 4.92
CA SER A 293 -15.33 24.62 3.57
C SER A 293 -16.01 25.90 3.09
N PRO A 294 -15.98 26.21 1.78
CA PRO A 294 -15.17 25.58 0.72
C PRO A 294 -13.73 26.12 0.70
N LEU A 295 -12.79 25.33 0.16
CA LEU A 295 -11.41 25.75 -0.15
C LEU A 295 -11.21 25.82 -1.67
N THR A 296 -10.25 26.64 -2.09
CA THR A 296 -9.76 26.62 -3.47
C THR A 296 -8.81 25.44 -3.69
N GLU A 297 -8.74 24.93 -4.91
CA GLU A 297 -7.77 23.90 -5.32
C GLU A 297 -6.33 24.29 -4.93
N THR A 298 -5.97 25.56 -5.12
CA THR A 298 -4.64 26.10 -4.81
C THR A 298 -4.33 26.01 -3.32
N TRP A 299 -5.25 26.41 -2.44
CA TRP A 299 -5.04 26.33 -0.99
C TRP A 299 -4.83 24.89 -0.53
N LEU A 300 -5.63 23.96 -1.05
CA LEU A 300 -5.54 22.56 -0.65
C LEU A 300 -4.25 21.90 -1.17
N ASN A 301 -3.84 22.17 -2.41
CA ASN A 301 -2.58 21.65 -2.95
C ASN A 301 -1.35 22.27 -2.29
N ASP A 302 -1.30 23.60 -2.12
CA ASP A 302 -0.17 24.27 -1.45
C ASP A 302 -0.04 23.77 -0.01
N ALA A 303 -1.14 23.59 0.72
CA ALA A 303 -1.13 23.03 2.08
C ALA A 303 -0.67 21.57 2.11
N ALA A 304 -1.16 20.72 1.19
CA ALA A 304 -0.73 19.33 1.08
C ALA A 304 0.76 19.19 0.76
N ILE A 305 1.26 20.05 -0.14
CA ILE A 305 2.69 20.08 -0.48
C ILE A 305 3.52 20.56 0.71
N CYS A 306 3.10 21.63 1.40
CA CYS A 306 3.74 22.09 2.62
C CYS A 306 3.83 20.98 3.67
N ASP A 307 2.75 20.23 3.89
CA ASP A 307 2.74 19.12 4.86
C ASP A 307 3.75 18.03 4.47
N CYS A 308 3.73 17.58 3.21
CA CYS A 308 4.68 16.60 2.69
C CYS A 308 6.13 17.08 2.84
N VAL A 309 6.43 18.32 2.44
CA VAL A 309 7.79 18.87 2.51
C VAL A 309 8.24 19.05 3.96
N SER A 310 7.36 19.51 4.85
CA SER A 310 7.69 19.67 6.27
C SER A 310 7.98 18.31 6.93
N MET A 311 7.22 17.27 6.57
CA MET A 311 7.51 15.89 6.97
C MET A 311 8.88 15.44 6.45
N ASP A 312 9.19 15.69 5.17
CA ASP A 312 10.46 15.29 4.56
C ASP A 312 11.67 15.97 5.19
N LEU A 313 11.58 17.28 5.42
CA LEU A 313 12.62 18.03 6.12
C LEU A 313 12.80 17.51 7.55
N CYS A 314 11.72 17.24 8.29
CA CYS A 314 11.79 16.72 9.64
C CYS A 314 12.42 15.31 9.69
N LYS A 315 12.00 14.40 8.80
CA LYS A 315 12.58 13.05 8.65
C LYS A 315 14.08 13.12 8.34
N SER A 316 14.49 14.05 7.50
CA SER A 316 15.89 14.29 7.15
C SER A 316 16.71 14.75 8.37
N THR A 317 16.22 15.75 9.10
CA THR A 317 16.86 16.29 10.31
C THR A 317 16.97 15.24 11.42
N LEU A 318 15.92 14.43 11.61
CA LEU A 318 15.89 13.35 12.60
C LEU A 318 16.60 12.07 12.15
N ARG A 319 17.22 12.08 10.96
CA ARG A 319 17.94 10.94 10.35
C ARG A 319 17.09 9.70 10.11
N ILE A 320 15.77 9.85 10.04
CA ILE A 320 14.85 8.76 9.70
C ILE A 320 15.12 8.27 8.27
N TYR A 321 15.41 9.20 7.34
CA TYR A 321 15.69 8.86 5.95
C TYR A 321 16.93 7.99 5.72
N GLN A 322 17.84 7.84 6.69
CA GLN A 322 18.96 6.90 6.59
C GLN A 322 18.50 5.44 6.55
N HIS A 323 17.26 5.19 6.96
CA HIS A 323 16.64 3.88 6.97
C HIS A 323 15.64 3.70 5.83
N ASP A 324 15.34 4.72 5.02
CA ASP A 324 14.36 4.64 3.93
C ASP A 324 15.01 4.27 2.61
N ASP A 325 14.26 3.59 1.74
CA ASP A 325 14.73 3.19 0.42
C ASP A 325 14.70 4.37 -0.56
N HIS A 326 13.69 5.23 -0.41
CA HIS A 326 13.48 6.43 -1.19
C HIS A 326 13.56 7.65 -0.29
N ALA A 327 14.77 8.18 -0.12
CA ALA A 327 14.99 9.42 0.61
C ALA A 327 14.99 10.62 -0.36
N PRO A 328 13.92 11.44 -0.43
CA PRO A 328 13.80 12.52 -1.41
C PRO A 328 14.84 13.63 -1.22
N THR A 329 15.33 13.81 0.02
CA THR A 329 16.39 14.78 0.32
C THR A 329 17.80 14.21 0.20
N ALA A 330 17.96 12.89 -0.02
CA ALA A 330 19.27 12.26 -0.11
C ALA A 330 19.88 12.42 -1.50
N GLY A 331 21.21 12.47 -1.56
CA GLY A 331 21.97 12.47 -2.81
C GLY A 331 23.21 11.58 -2.67
N ASN A 332 23.64 10.95 -3.77
CA ASN A 332 24.86 10.14 -3.79
C ASN A 332 26.13 10.97 -3.52
N ALA A 333 26.06 12.28 -3.76
CA ALA A 333 27.09 13.25 -3.43
C ALA A 333 26.55 14.26 -2.42
N LYS A 334 27.39 14.63 -1.45
CA LYS A 334 27.04 15.57 -0.37
C LYS A 334 26.51 16.91 -0.90
N ASP A 335 27.06 17.40 -2.01
CA ASP A 335 26.63 18.68 -2.61
C ASP A 335 25.24 18.59 -3.22
N VAL A 336 24.88 17.44 -3.81
CA VAL A 336 23.53 17.19 -4.34
C VAL A 336 22.52 17.11 -3.20
N GLU A 337 22.87 16.43 -2.10
CA GLU A 337 22.03 16.36 -0.91
C GLU A 337 21.76 17.77 -0.33
N VAL A 338 22.80 18.60 -0.19
CA VAL A 338 22.67 19.98 0.31
C VAL A 338 21.77 20.82 -0.59
N ASN A 339 21.96 20.77 -1.92
CA ASN A 339 21.15 21.53 -2.86
C ASN A 339 19.69 21.08 -2.87
N ARG A 340 19.42 19.77 -2.77
CA ARG A 340 18.04 19.25 -2.67
C ARG A 340 17.37 19.69 -1.38
N LYS A 341 18.05 19.63 -0.25
CA LYS A 341 17.53 20.14 1.04
C LYS A 341 17.21 21.63 0.96
N ALA A 342 18.11 22.42 0.37
CA ALA A 342 17.86 23.85 0.13
C ALA A 342 16.62 24.07 -0.75
N GLY A 343 16.48 23.31 -1.83
CA GLY A 343 15.29 23.36 -2.70
C GLY A 343 13.98 23.04 -1.96
N TYR A 344 13.92 21.91 -1.23
CA TYR A 344 12.73 21.54 -0.44
C TYR A 344 12.41 22.63 0.59
N HIS A 345 13.44 23.13 1.27
CA HIS A 345 13.29 24.20 2.24
C HIS A 345 12.72 25.49 1.62
N SER A 346 13.22 25.90 0.46
CA SER A 346 12.70 27.07 -0.26
C SER A 346 11.25 26.88 -0.70
N VAL A 347 10.91 25.72 -1.27
CA VAL A 347 9.54 25.40 -1.67
C VAL A 347 8.60 25.51 -0.47
N TYR A 348 8.95 24.92 0.68
CA TYR A 348 8.13 25.04 1.88
C TYR A 348 7.92 26.50 2.29
N LEU A 349 8.99 27.29 2.37
CA LEU A 349 8.93 28.69 2.82
C LEU A 349 8.13 29.58 1.85
N ASP A 350 8.23 29.32 0.55
CA ASP A 350 7.42 30.00 -0.47
C ASP A 350 5.95 29.70 -0.27
N LEU A 351 5.59 28.41 -0.23
CA LEU A 351 4.19 27.97 -0.15
C LEU A 351 3.52 28.35 1.17
N ILE A 352 4.20 28.23 2.31
CA ILE A 352 3.58 28.52 3.61
C ILE A 352 3.31 30.02 3.80
N ASP A 353 4.18 30.88 3.26
CA ASP A 353 3.91 32.32 3.23
C ASP A 353 2.76 32.60 2.24
N ASP A 354 2.77 32.02 1.04
CA ASP A 354 1.73 32.25 0.04
C ASP A 354 0.33 31.80 0.48
N LEU A 355 0.21 30.69 1.25
CA LEU A 355 -1.04 30.31 1.92
C LEU A 355 -1.56 31.44 2.83
N VAL A 356 -0.66 32.08 3.58
CA VAL A 356 -1.02 33.18 4.49
C VAL A 356 -1.35 34.47 3.72
N PHE A 357 -0.62 34.78 2.65
CA PHE A 357 -0.83 35.97 1.82
C PHE A 357 -2.11 35.87 0.98
N SER A 358 -2.44 34.69 0.47
CA SER A 358 -3.67 34.44 -0.30
C SER A 358 -4.92 34.44 0.59
N GLY A 359 -4.78 34.25 1.90
CA GLY A 359 -5.89 34.23 2.85
C GLY A 359 -6.50 32.84 3.05
N ALA A 360 -5.70 31.79 2.86
CA ALA A 360 -6.11 30.44 3.23
C ALA A 360 -6.55 30.40 4.71
N PRO A 361 -7.59 29.62 5.05
CA PRO A 361 -8.04 29.51 6.43
C PRO A 361 -6.96 28.89 7.32
N GLU A 362 -7.05 29.20 8.62
CA GLU A 362 -6.04 28.77 9.60
C GLU A 362 -5.83 27.24 9.60
N SER A 363 -6.87 26.45 9.39
CA SER A 363 -6.79 24.98 9.30
C SER A 363 -5.89 24.51 8.15
N ALA A 364 -5.96 25.12 6.97
CA ALA A 364 -5.11 24.79 5.82
C ALA A 364 -3.65 25.21 6.07
N VAL A 365 -3.42 26.39 6.65
CA VAL A 365 -2.08 26.85 7.06
C VAL A 365 -1.51 25.94 8.16
N HIS A 366 -2.35 25.52 9.11
CA HIS A 366 -1.96 24.60 10.18
C HIS A 366 -1.60 23.23 9.61
N TYR A 367 -2.40 22.72 8.67
CA TYR A 367 -2.14 21.50 7.94
C TYR A 367 -0.77 21.54 7.26
N GLY A 368 -0.47 22.62 6.52
CA GLY A 368 0.81 22.75 5.83
C GLY A 368 2.05 22.71 6.75
N ARG A 369 1.95 23.04 8.03
CA ARG A 369 3.13 23.11 8.92
C ARG A 369 3.36 21.89 9.81
N ALA A 370 2.41 20.97 9.94
CA ALA A 370 2.49 20.02 11.06
C ALA A 370 3.24 18.73 10.82
N GLY A 371 3.77 18.49 9.62
CA GLY A 371 4.89 17.54 9.44
C GLY A 371 6.07 17.82 10.38
N PHE A 372 6.30 19.08 10.77
CA PHE A 372 7.30 19.42 11.79
C PHE A 372 6.91 18.98 13.20
N LEU A 373 5.62 18.80 13.49
CA LEU A 373 5.13 18.38 14.80
C LEU A 373 4.98 16.86 14.84
N PHE A 374 4.18 16.27 13.96
CA PHE A 374 3.80 14.86 14.07
C PHE A 374 4.99 13.91 13.88
N VAL A 375 5.99 14.27 13.07
CA VAL A 375 7.18 13.41 12.87
C VAL A 375 7.96 13.23 14.18
N GLN A 376 7.86 14.19 15.11
CA GLN A 376 8.55 14.12 16.40
C GLN A 376 7.77 13.33 17.47
N ILE A 377 6.44 13.22 17.35
CA ILE A 377 5.57 12.70 18.42
C ILE A 377 4.82 11.42 18.05
N VAL A 378 4.67 11.10 16.77
CA VAL A 378 4.05 9.86 16.31
C VAL A 378 5.08 8.72 16.35
N ASP A 379 4.73 7.61 16.99
CA ASP A 379 5.65 6.52 17.29
C ASP A 379 6.32 5.95 16.03
N ARG A 380 5.58 5.83 14.91
CA ARG A 380 6.08 5.23 13.66
C ARG A 380 7.41 5.79 13.17
N TYR A 381 7.64 7.09 13.34
CA TYR A 381 8.87 7.74 12.87
C TYR A 381 10.06 7.44 13.77
N LEU A 382 9.84 7.38 15.08
CA LEU A 382 10.85 6.99 16.06
C LEU A 382 11.16 5.50 15.97
N GLU A 383 10.15 4.66 15.76
CA GLU A 383 10.30 3.21 15.52
C GLU A 383 11.11 2.92 14.26
N ARG A 384 10.88 3.69 13.18
CA ARG A 384 11.65 3.56 11.93
C ARG A 384 13.14 3.83 12.16
N ARG A 385 13.46 4.85 12.96
CA ARG A 385 14.84 5.15 13.37
C ARG A 385 15.41 4.09 14.31
N ALA A 386 14.59 3.53 15.19
CA ALA A 386 15.01 2.49 16.14
C ALA A 386 15.16 1.10 15.48
N GLY A 387 14.50 0.86 14.35
CA GLY A 387 14.46 -0.43 13.66
C GLY A 387 13.55 -1.48 14.34
N HIS A 388 12.69 -1.06 15.28
CA HIS A 388 11.76 -1.95 15.97
C HIS A 388 10.51 -1.20 16.44
N ARG A 389 9.42 -1.94 16.65
CA ARG A 389 8.16 -1.42 17.20
C ARG A 389 8.26 -1.10 18.69
N PHE A 390 7.54 -0.07 19.14
CA PHE A 390 7.32 0.23 20.55
C PHE A 390 6.08 -0.51 21.06
N PRO A 391 5.99 -0.96 22.32
CA PRO A 391 4.80 -1.66 22.78
C PRO A 391 3.53 -0.79 22.73
N ILE A 392 2.43 -1.32 22.20
CA ILE A 392 1.11 -0.67 22.27
C ILE A 392 0.65 -0.67 23.73
N ARG A 393 0.39 0.52 24.28
CA ARG A 393 -0.06 0.67 25.66
C ARG A 393 -1.52 0.19 25.81
N PRO A 394 -1.93 -0.35 26.97
CA PRO A 394 -3.30 -0.83 27.17
C PRO A 394 -4.41 0.19 26.89
N SER A 395 -4.15 1.49 27.10
CA SER A 395 -5.12 2.55 26.77
C SER A 395 -5.31 2.72 25.28
N MET A 396 -4.21 2.71 24.51
CA MET A 396 -4.25 2.78 23.05
C MET A 396 -4.86 1.50 22.46
N ASP A 397 -4.58 0.35 23.08
CA ASP A 397 -5.17 -0.90 22.66
C ASP A 397 -6.71 -0.87 22.74
N ARG A 398 -7.27 -0.36 23.84
CA ARG A 398 -8.73 -0.15 23.96
C ARG A 398 -9.27 0.81 22.91
N GLU A 399 -8.52 1.86 22.55
CA GLU A 399 -8.93 2.77 21.48
C GLU A 399 -8.94 2.08 20.11
N LEU A 400 -7.97 1.20 19.83
CA LEU A 400 -7.97 0.40 18.60
C LEU A 400 -9.23 -0.49 18.52
N HIS A 401 -9.54 -1.22 19.60
CA HIS A 401 -10.74 -2.05 19.66
C HIS A 401 -12.02 -1.21 19.47
N ARG A 402 -12.08 -0.02 20.07
CA ARG A 402 -13.24 0.88 19.97
C ARG A 402 -13.42 1.47 18.57
N LEU A 403 -12.32 1.82 17.88
CA LEU A 403 -12.35 2.60 16.64
C LEU A 403 -12.26 1.75 15.37
N PHE A 404 -11.64 0.59 15.46
CA PHE A 404 -11.41 -0.30 14.32
C PHE A 404 -12.01 -1.69 14.57
N GLY A 405 -11.96 -2.21 15.80
CA GLY A 405 -12.48 -3.54 16.14
C GLY A 405 -11.39 -4.49 16.61
N ASP A 406 -11.71 -5.79 16.65
CA ASP A 406 -10.89 -6.77 17.37
C ASP A 406 -9.92 -7.56 16.47
N GLU A 407 -10.22 -7.67 15.16
CA GLU A 407 -9.48 -8.51 14.22
C GLU A 407 -8.78 -7.63 13.17
N PRO A 408 -7.49 -7.26 13.34
CA PRO A 408 -6.81 -6.34 12.42
C PRO A 408 -6.76 -6.83 10.97
N THR A 409 -6.66 -8.14 10.77
CA THR A 409 -6.51 -8.79 9.46
C THR A 409 -7.43 -10.01 9.36
N ASP A 410 -7.76 -10.39 8.12
CA ASP A 410 -8.42 -11.65 7.84
C ASP A 410 -7.41 -12.78 7.56
N THR A 411 -7.91 -14.02 7.55
CA THR A 411 -7.09 -15.21 7.31
C THR A 411 -6.42 -15.19 5.94
N LEU A 412 -7.03 -14.56 4.93
CA LEU A 412 -6.48 -14.47 3.59
C LEU A 412 -5.22 -13.61 3.61
N LEU A 413 -5.30 -12.39 4.13
CA LEU A 413 -4.16 -11.46 4.23
C LEU A 413 -3.02 -12.06 5.05
N ASP A 414 -3.32 -12.71 6.18
CA ASP A 414 -2.32 -13.40 6.99
C ASP A 414 -1.60 -14.50 6.19
N GLY A 415 -2.36 -15.28 5.41
CA GLY A 415 -1.79 -16.32 4.54
C GLY A 415 -0.92 -15.76 3.41
N ILE A 416 -1.33 -14.65 2.77
CA ILE A 416 -0.52 -14.01 1.71
C ILE A 416 0.79 -13.50 2.30
N PHE A 417 0.72 -12.77 3.42
CA PHE A 417 1.89 -12.22 4.09
C PHE A 417 2.84 -13.34 4.53
N ARG A 418 2.30 -14.42 5.08
CA ARG A 418 3.07 -15.59 5.46
C ARG A 418 3.73 -16.27 4.26
N LEU A 419 3.03 -16.38 3.13
CA LEU A 419 3.58 -16.95 1.89
C LEU A 419 4.82 -16.15 1.43
N ARG A 420 4.81 -14.82 1.58
CA ARG A 420 5.97 -13.96 1.28
C ARG A 420 7.14 -14.21 2.20
N GLN A 421 6.90 -14.42 3.48
CA GLN A 421 7.96 -14.77 4.42
C GLN A 421 8.60 -16.12 4.07
N LEU A 422 7.80 -17.13 3.72
CA LEU A 422 8.30 -18.44 3.31
C LEU A 422 9.17 -18.35 2.03
N GLY A 423 8.83 -17.45 1.11
CA GLY A 423 9.60 -17.22 -0.11
C GLY A 423 10.86 -16.35 0.07
N ASN A 424 11.06 -15.70 1.22
CA ASN A 424 12.17 -14.77 1.44
C ASN A 424 13.28 -15.42 2.28
N PRO A 425 14.47 -15.70 1.71
CA PRO A 425 15.57 -16.33 2.43
C PRO A 425 16.15 -15.43 3.54
N ASP A 426 16.09 -14.11 3.38
CA ASP A 426 16.62 -13.14 4.35
C ASP A 426 15.70 -12.95 5.55
N HIS A 427 14.45 -13.40 5.45
CA HIS A 427 13.46 -13.34 6.52
C HIS A 427 13.04 -14.73 6.98
N SER A 428 13.89 -15.73 6.73
CA SER A 428 13.60 -17.15 6.95
C SER A 428 12.87 -17.34 8.27
N PRO A 429 11.54 -17.50 8.24
CA PRO A 429 10.80 -17.58 9.46
C PRO A 429 11.26 -18.81 10.23
N GLN A 430 11.04 -18.82 11.54
CA GLN A 430 10.97 -20.09 12.27
C GLN A 430 9.79 -20.90 11.69
N SER A 431 10.03 -21.58 10.58
CA SER A 431 9.11 -22.47 9.89
C SER A 431 9.73 -23.86 9.97
N SER A 432 8.92 -24.82 10.38
CA SER A 432 9.22 -26.23 10.28
C SER A 432 8.54 -26.86 9.07
N LEU A 433 8.22 -26.04 8.04
CA LEU A 433 7.75 -26.54 6.75
C LEU A 433 8.86 -27.39 6.13
N SER A 434 8.47 -28.48 5.46
CA SER A 434 9.38 -29.34 4.71
C SER A 434 10.37 -28.52 3.86
N PRO A 435 11.69 -28.82 3.92
CA PRO A 435 12.69 -28.12 3.10
C PRO A 435 12.39 -28.12 1.60
N ALA A 436 11.73 -29.17 1.10
CA ALA A 436 11.33 -29.27 -0.30
C ALA A 436 10.23 -28.27 -0.66
N LEU A 437 9.26 -28.03 0.22
CA LEU A 437 8.21 -27.04 -0.01
C LEU A 437 8.71 -25.61 0.20
N LEU A 438 9.64 -25.42 1.15
CA LEU A 438 10.28 -24.12 1.35
C LEU A 438 11.10 -23.70 0.11
N SER A 439 11.84 -24.64 -0.50
CA SER A 439 12.59 -24.35 -1.73
C SER A 439 11.68 -24.02 -2.91
N VAL A 440 10.49 -24.64 -2.99
CA VAL A 440 9.46 -24.25 -3.97
C VAL A 440 9.02 -22.80 -3.76
N CYS A 441 8.73 -22.39 -2.52
CA CYS A 441 8.33 -21.02 -2.22
C CYS A 441 9.41 -20.00 -2.65
N GLN A 442 10.67 -20.30 -2.35
CA GLN A 442 11.81 -19.46 -2.72
C GLN A 442 12.01 -19.39 -4.25
N LEU A 443 11.92 -20.52 -4.94
CA LEU A 443 12.02 -20.57 -6.39
C LEU A 443 10.90 -19.75 -7.05
N ARG A 444 9.66 -19.87 -6.56
CA ARG A 444 8.51 -19.10 -7.07
C ARG A 444 8.70 -17.61 -6.86
N GLN A 445 9.17 -17.22 -5.69
CA GLN A 445 9.49 -15.82 -5.41
C GLN A 445 10.57 -15.27 -6.36
N GLN A 446 11.61 -16.07 -6.65
CA GLN A 446 12.63 -15.71 -7.62
C GLN A 446 12.07 -15.59 -9.04
N GLN A 447 11.20 -16.52 -9.47
CA GLN A 447 10.52 -16.47 -10.78
C GLN A 447 9.67 -15.20 -10.94
N ARG A 448 8.90 -14.83 -9.90
CA ARG A 448 8.11 -13.58 -9.89
C ARG A 448 8.99 -12.34 -10.06
N ARG A 449 10.17 -12.33 -9.44
CA ARG A 449 11.15 -11.23 -9.57
C ARG A 449 11.71 -11.15 -11.00
N LEU A 450 12.19 -12.27 -11.53
CA LEU A 450 12.76 -12.35 -12.88
C LEU A 450 11.75 -11.95 -13.96
N SER A 451 10.48 -12.28 -13.76
CA SER A 451 9.41 -11.96 -14.71
C SER A 451 9.17 -10.47 -14.84
N TYR A 452 9.32 -9.72 -13.74
CA TYR A 452 9.37 -8.27 -13.82
C TYR A 452 10.67 -7.83 -14.53
N ASP A 453 11.84 -8.26 -14.08
CA ASP A 453 13.12 -7.76 -14.60
C ASP A 453 13.34 -7.99 -16.10
N CYS A 454 12.92 -9.13 -16.65
CA CYS A 454 13.21 -9.52 -18.03
C CYS A 454 12.16 -9.09 -19.07
N GLY A 455 11.01 -8.56 -18.65
CA GLY A 455 9.93 -8.09 -19.55
C GLY A 455 9.39 -9.14 -20.55
N THR A 456 9.82 -10.39 -20.41
CA THR A 456 9.51 -11.55 -21.25
C THR A 456 9.53 -12.78 -20.35
N VAL A 457 8.91 -13.87 -20.79
CA VAL A 457 8.99 -15.16 -20.11
C VAL A 457 10.47 -15.51 -19.95
N CYS A 458 11.01 -15.34 -18.75
CA CYS A 458 12.18 -16.11 -18.36
C CYS A 458 11.72 -17.55 -18.48
N LYS A 459 12.13 -18.21 -19.58
CA LYS A 459 12.28 -19.65 -19.61
C LYS A 459 13.36 -19.93 -18.56
N SER A 460 12.99 -19.90 -17.27
CA SER A 460 13.78 -20.61 -16.29
C SER A 460 13.79 -22.01 -16.84
N GLU A 461 14.96 -22.46 -17.29
CA GLU A 461 15.28 -23.88 -17.43
C GLU A 461 14.53 -24.60 -16.31
N GLU A 462 13.82 -25.68 -16.65
CA GLU A 462 13.07 -26.50 -15.70
C GLU A 462 14.02 -26.91 -14.55
N SER A 463 14.15 -26.05 -13.55
CA SER A 463 15.27 -26.08 -12.64
C SER A 463 14.90 -26.93 -11.46
N GLY A 464 15.14 -28.23 -11.61
CA GLY A 464 15.70 -29.11 -10.57
C GLY A 464 14.85 -29.42 -9.34
N ILE A 465 13.78 -28.68 -9.03
CA ILE A 465 12.70 -29.22 -8.21
C ILE A 465 11.96 -30.12 -9.18
N GLY A 466 12.36 -31.40 -9.23
CA GLY A 466 11.72 -32.38 -10.07
C GLY A 466 10.23 -32.17 -9.93
N THR A 467 9.58 -31.67 -11.00
CA THR A 467 8.14 -31.85 -11.12
C THR A 467 7.99 -33.32 -10.85
N TYR A 468 7.34 -33.64 -9.75
CA TYR A 468 7.27 -34.97 -9.18
C TYR A 468 6.30 -35.81 -10.05
N ARG A 469 6.60 -35.82 -11.35
CA ARG A 469 5.90 -36.38 -12.50
C ARG A 469 6.06 -37.89 -12.58
N ASP A 470 6.66 -38.50 -11.55
CA ASP A 470 6.41 -39.91 -11.24
C ASP A 470 5.00 -40.15 -10.67
N SER A 471 4.11 -39.15 -10.67
CA SER A 471 2.65 -39.33 -10.64
C SER A 471 2.10 -39.90 -11.96
N THR A 472 2.78 -40.92 -12.52
CA THR A 472 2.37 -41.57 -13.77
C THR A 472 1.02 -42.29 -13.63
N CYS A 473 0.65 -42.74 -12.42
CA CYS A 473 -0.67 -43.32 -12.13
C CYS A 473 -1.79 -42.28 -12.20
N SER A 474 -2.91 -42.66 -12.83
CA SER A 474 -4.16 -41.87 -12.86
C SER A 474 -4.69 -41.56 -11.46
N CYS A 475 -4.50 -42.46 -10.50
CA CYS A 475 -4.89 -42.31 -9.11
C CYS A 475 -4.19 -41.13 -8.40
N ALA A 476 -2.89 -40.97 -8.64
CA ALA A 476 -2.10 -39.88 -8.08
C ALA A 476 -2.59 -38.53 -8.61
N ARG A 477 -2.84 -38.47 -9.92
CA ARG A 477 -3.37 -37.28 -10.59
C ARG A 477 -4.75 -36.89 -10.07
N ASP A 478 -5.69 -37.84 -10.00
CA ASP A 478 -7.03 -37.58 -9.45
C ASP A 478 -6.97 -37.11 -8.00
N TRP A 479 -6.11 -37.70 -7.16
CA TRP A 479 -5.95 -37.23 -5.78
C TRP A 479 -5.35 -35.83 -5.69
N ILE A 480 -4.29 -35.55 -6.45
CA ILE A 480 -3.65 -34.22 -6.49
C ILE A 480 -4.65 -33.16 -6.96
N ASP A 481 -5.40 -33.44 -8.02
CA ASP A 481 -6.42 -32.54 -8.56
C ASP A 481 -7.52 -32.26 -7.53
N ARG A 482 -7.96 -33.28 -6.78
CA ARG A 482 -8.94 -33.10 -5.69
C ARG A 482 -8.39 -32.25 -4.55
N VAL A 483 -7.17 -32.49 -4.08
CA VAL A 483 -6.54 -31.64 -3.04
C VAL A 483 -6.44 -30.20 -3.52
N HIS A 484 -6.05 -30.01 -4.79
CA HIS A 484 -5.94 -28.69 -5.39
C HIS A 484 -7.31 -27.98 -5.45
N LEU A 485 -8.37 -28.67 -5.86
CA LEU A 485 -9.75 -28.15 -5.86
C LEU A 485 -10.24 -27.80 -4.45
N LEU A 486 -9.99 -28.67 -3.45
CA LEU A 486 -10.37 -28.39 -2.06
C LEU A 486 -9.66 -27.16 -1.50
N GLY A 487 -8.43 -26.88 -1.96
CA GLY A 487 -7.74 -25.64 -1.62
C GLY A 487 -8.51 -24.41 -2.08
N GLN A 488 -9.10 -24.43 -3.29
CA GLN A 488 -9.90 -23.32 -3.81
C GLN A 488 -11.21 -23.10 -3.03
N GLU A 489 -11.76 -24.14 -2.41
CA GLU A 489 -12.95 -24.07 -1.54
C GLU A 489 -12.63 -23.54 -0.14
N ALA A 490 -11.37 -23.63 0.30
CA ALA A 490 -11.00 -23.33 1.67
C ALA A 490 -11.04 -21.82 1.97
N ILE A 491 -11.65 -21.44 3.09
CA ILE A 491 -11.76 -20.03 3.52
C ILE A 491 -10.94 -19.69 4.77
N SER A 492 -10.43 -20.72 5.46
CA SER A 492 -9.63 -20.55 6.67
C SER A 492 -8.71 -21.76 6.89
N PRO A 493 -7.67 -21.64 7.74
CA PRO A 493 -6.78 -22.75 8.06
C PRO A 493 -7.52 -23.97 8.64
N SER A 494 -8.48 -23.74 9.55
CA SER A 494 -9.27 -24.83 10.16
C SER A 494 -10.20 -25.49 9.14
N ASN A 495 -10.84 -24.69 8.28
CA ASN A 495 -11.69 -25.21 7.22
C ASN A 495 -10.88 -26.00 6.18
N LEU A 496 -9.67 -25.56 5.81
CA LEU A 496 -8.76 -26.32 4.95
C LEU A 496 -8.43 -27.69 5.56
N GLN A 497 -8.13 -27.73 6.87
CA GLN A 497 -7.83 -28.98 7.56
C GLN A 497 -9.02 -29.94 7.55
N GLU A 498 -10.23 -29.45 7.81
CA GLU A 498 -11.47 -30.22 7.74
C GLU A 498 -11.71 -30.78 6.34
N LEU A 499 -11.65 -29.93 5.31
CA LEU A 499 -11.85 -30.32 3.91
C LEU A 499 -10.91 -31.46 3.50
N ILE A 500 -9.62 -31.35 3.82
CA ILE A 500 -8.62 -32.37 3.48
C ILE A 500 -8.77 -33.64 4.34
N SER A 501 -9.25 -33.51 5.58
CA SER A 501 -9.42 -34.64 6.50
C SER A 501 -10.69 -35.46 6.20
N GLU A 502 -11.69 -34.87 5.55
CA GLU A 502 -13.00 -35.50 5.38
C GLU A 502 -13.37 -35.76 3.92
N LYS A 503 -13.08 -34.83 3.01
CA LYS A 503 -13.58 -34.89 1.61
C LYS A 503 -12.70 -35.71 0.66
N LEU A 504 -11.52 -36.15 1.09
CA LEU A 504 -10.62 -37.00 0.29
C LEU A 504 -10.92 -38.50 0.41
N GLY A 505 -11.94 -38.88 1.20
CA GLY A 505 -12.38 -40.27 1.36
C GLY A 505 -11.29 -41.15 1.96
N ALA A 506 -11.00 -42.29 1.31
CA ALA A 506 -10.01 -43.26 1.77
C ALA A 506 -8.57 -42.72 1.84
N PHE A 507 -8.28 -41.59 1.19
CA PHE A 507 -6.96 -40.97 1.12
C PHE A 507 -6.87 -39.65 1.90
N SER A 508 -7.72 -39.48 2.91
CA SER A 508 -7.74 -38.27 3.74
C SER A 508 -6.48 -38.10 4.56
N LEU A 509 -6.01 -36.85 4.67
CA LEU A 509 -4.85 -36.52 5.50
C LEU A 509 -5.31 -36.18 6.91
N SER A 510 -5.02 -37.05 7.87
CA SER A 510 -5.24 -36.75 9.29
C SER A 510 -4.45 -35.51 9.71
N ALA A 511 -4.91 -34.82 10.76
CA ALA A 511 -4.20 -33.70 11.38
C ALA A 511 -2.71 -33.98 11.68
N ALA A 512 -2.38 -35.19 12.13
CA ALA A 512 -1.00 -35.58 12.41
C ALA A 512 -0.12 -35.65 11.15
N LYS A 513 -0.67 -36.14 10.03
CA LYS A 513 -0.01 -36.19 8.72
C LYS A 513 0.19 -34.79 8.12
N ILE A 514 -0.78 -33.89 8.33
CA ILE A 514 -0.64 -32.48 7.94
C ILE A 514 0.49 -31.83 8.76
N ALA A 515 0.47 -32.03 10.09
CA ALA A 515 1.47 -31.47 10.99
C ALA A 515 2.90 -31.99 10.74
N SER A 516 3.07 -33.19 10.17
CA SER A 516 4.40 -33.70 9.78
C SER A 516 4.98 -33.01 8.55
N VAL A 517 4.15 -32.38 7.71
CA VAL A 517 4.61 -31.57 6.56
C VAL A 517 5.02 -30.16 7.01
N GLY A 518 4.28 -29.59 7.94
CA GLY A 518 4.56 -28.29 8.52
C GLY A 518 3.42 -27.75 9.39
N PRO A 519 3.61 -26.57 10.00
CA PRO A 519 2.56 -25.90 10.76
C PRO A 519 1.36 -25.56 9.88
N LEU A 520 0.13 -25.68 10.40
CA LEU A 520 -1.09 -25.41 9.63
C LEU A 520 -1.12 -24.01 8.99
N LYS A 521 -0.56 -23.00 9.66
CA LYS A 521 -0.42 -21.64 9.12
C LYS A 521 0.47 -21.55 7.87
N ASP A 522 1.51 -22.39 7.80
CA ASP A 522 2.42 -22.43 6.65
C ASP A 522 1.74 -23.16 5.49
N ILE A 523 1.02 -24.24 5.79
CA ILE A 523 0.22 -24.98 4.80
C ILE A 523 -0.91 -24.11 4.24
N TRP A 524 -1.59 -23.36 5.10
CA TRP A 524 -2.57 -22.35 4.71
C TRP A 524 -1.95 -21.29 3.78
N ALA A 525 -0.74 -20.81 4.08
CA ALA A 525 -0.06 -19.86 3.21
C ALA A 525 0.20 -20.43 1.79
N LEU A 526 0.53 -21.72 1.66
CA LEU A 526 0.64 -22.38 0.35
C LEU A 526 -0.72 -22.42 -0.36
N CYS A 527 -1.79 -22.73 0.36
CA CYS A 527 -3.17 -22.74 -0.14
C CYS A 527 -3.60 -21.35 -0.64
N VAL A 528 -3.27 -20.29 0.11
CA VAL A 528 -3.52 -18.90 -0.28
C VAL A 528 -2.85 -18.51 -1.60
N GLY A 529 -1.70 -19.09 -1.92
CA GLY A 529 -1.10 -18.96 -3.25
C GLY A 529 -2.07 -19.36 -4.37
N CYS A 530 -2.91 -20.38 -4.16
CA CYS A 530 -3.95 -20.82 -5.10
C CYS A 530 -5.06 -19.78 -5.26
N HIS A 531 -5.54 -19.19 -4.16
CA HIS A 531 -6.61 -18.17 -4.18
C HIS A 531 -6.21 -16.89 -4.92
N VAL A 532 -4.93 -16.51 -4.82
CA VAL A 532 -4.44 -15.28 -5.46
C VAL A 532 -3.94 -15.55 -6.87
N HIS A 533 -3.30 -16.70 -7.13
CA HIS A 533 -2.84 -17.08 -8.46
C HIS A 533 -2.65 -18.59 -8.63
N CYS A 534 -3.63 -19.22 -9.29
CA CYS A 534 -3.69 -20.66 -9.45
C CYS A 534 -3.00 -21.21 -10.73
N GLY A 535 -2.17 -20.46 -11.46
CA GLY A 535 -1.72 -20.72 -12.86
C GLY A 535 -1.06 -22.08 -13.22
N GLY A 536 -1.69 -23.21 -12.92
CA GLY A 536 -1.26 -24.60 -13.14
C GLY A 536 -0.03 -25.05 -12.36
N ARG A 537 0.56 -24.18 -11.54
CA ARG A 537 1.88 -24.34 -10.92
C ARG A 537 2.01 -23.57 -9.60
N CYS A 538 0.93 -23.44 -8.83
CA CYS A 538 0.94 -22.71 -7.56
C CYS A 538 1.63 -23.50 -6.44
N GLU A 539 1.95 -22.83 -5.34
CA GLU A 539 2.56 -23.45 -4.15
C GLU A 539 1.67 -24.54 -3.53
N TRP A 540 0.34 -24.39 -3.64
CA TRP A 540 -0.61 -25.40 -3.18
C TRP A 540 -0.53 -26.72 -3.98
N LEU A 541 -0.35 -26.62 -5.30
CA LEU A 541 -0.18 -27.81 -6.13
C LEU A 541 1.10 -28.57 -5.76
N ALA A 542 2.19 -27.84 -5.46
CA ALA A 542 3.42 -28.45 -4.99
C ALA A 542 3.25 -29.14 -3.62
N PHE A 543 2.43 -28.57 -2.72
CA PHE A 543 2.04 -29.26 -1.49
C PHE A 543 1.32 -30.57 -1.77
N ALA A 544 0.35 -30.57 -2.69
CA ALA A 544 -0.37 -31.79 -3.06
C ALA A 544 0.58 -32.85 -3.65
N GLU A 545 1.44 -32.48 -4.59
CA GLU A 545 2.44 -33.40 -5.16
C GLU A 545 3.36 -34.01 -4.08
N TYR A 546 3.88 -33.16 -3.19
CA TYR A 546 4.73 -33.57 -2.07
C TYR A 546 4.01 -34.51 -1.10
N ALA A 547 2.78 -34.14 -0.70
CA ALA A 547 1.98 -34.93 0.23
C ALA A 547 1.64 -36.30 -0.34
N TRP A 548 1.33 -36.41 -1.63
CA TRP A 548 1.11 -37.71 -2.27
C TRP A 548 2.35 -38.62 -2.15
N GLN A 549 3.53 -38.08 -2.43
CA GLN A 549 4.75 -38.88 -2.46
C GLN A 549 5.22 -39.32 -1.09
N GLU A 550 5.29 -38.40 -0.14
CA GLU A 550 5.86 -38.69 1.18
C GLU A 550 4.90 -39.48 2.05
N ILE A 551 3.58 -39.35 1.83
CA ILE A 551 2.57 -39.95 2.70
C ILE A 551 1.94 -41.20 2.07
N TRP A 552 1.76 -41.22 0.75
CA TRP A 552 0.94 -42.22 0.07
C TRP A 552 1.69 -43.10 -0.92
N ALA A 553 2.78 -42.64 -1.57
CA ALA A 553 3.47 -43.45 -2.58
C ALA A 553 3.97 -44.80 -2.02
N GLY A 554 4.45 -44.83 -0.76
CA GLY A 554 4.83 -46.07 -0.10
C GLY A 554 3.66 -47.03 0.14
N ALA A 555 2.49 -46.52 0.54
CA ALA A 555 1.28 -47.33 0.73
C ALA A 555 0.65 -47.76 -0.62
N HIS A 556 0.87 -46.98 -1.67
CA HIS A 556 0.39 -47.21 -3.02
C HIS A 556 1.20 -48.28 -3.76
N ALA A 557 2.53 -48.31 -3.59
CA ALA A 557 3.40 -49.36 -4.15
C ALA A 557 3.02 -50.77 -3.66
N HIS A 558 2.38 -50.87 -2.49
CA HIS A 558 1.92 -52.13 -1.92
C HIS A 558 0.48 -52.53 -2.30
N ASN A 559 -0.31 -51.62 -2.91
CA ASN A 559 -1.72 -51.85 -3.20
C ASN A 559 -2.10 -51.43 -4.65
N VAL A 560 -2.24 -52.46 -5.51
CA VAL A 560 -3.29 -52.58 -6.56
C VAL A 560 -3.09 -51.92 -7.94
N CYS A 561 -2.28 -50.87 -8.15
CA CYS A 561 -2.24 -50.23 -9.50
C CYS A 561 -1.37 -50.90 -10.57
N HIS A 562 -0.62 -51.97 -10.27
CA HIS A 562 0.15 -52.75 -11.24
C HIS A 562 -0.31 -54.20 -11.42
N ALA A 563 -1.50 -54.56 -10.91
CA ALA A 563 -2.01 -55.93 -11.02
C ALA A 563 -2.60 -56.27 -12.40
N ASP A 564 -2.96 -55.29 -13.22
CA ASP A 564 -3.59 -55.51 -14.54
C ASP A 564 -2.61 -55.23 -15.69
N GLY A 565 -1.59 -56.07 -15.79
CA GLY A 565 -0.58 -55.99 -16.84
C GLY A 565 0.03 -57.33 -17.20
N ASN A 566 -0.75 -58.42 -17.21
CA ASN A 566 -0.33 -59.65 -17.88
C ASN A 566 -1.51 -60.42 -18.49
N PRO A 567 -1.90 -60.14 -19.74
CA PRO A 567 -2.51 -61.12 -20.59
C PRO A 567 -1.42 -61.66 -21.53
N ASP A 568 -0.80 -62.78 -21.15
CA ASP A 568 -0.60 -63.95 -22.02
C ASP A 568 0.63 -64.77 -21.59
N ILE A 569 0.35 -65.74 -20.72
CA ILE A 569 0.98 -67.05 -20.79
C ILE A 569 -0.12 -68.01 -21.26
N THR A 570 -0.10 -68.39 -22.55
CA THR A 570 -0.38 -69.75 -23.07
C THR A 570 -0.17 -69.77 -24.59
N THR A 571 1.02 -70.17 -25.03
CA THR A 571 1.32 -71.48 -25.68
C THR A 571 2.82 -71.64 -25.85
#